data_AF-A0AAU2SFD2-F1
#
_entry.id   AF-A0AAU2SFD2-F1
#
_cell.length_a   1.000
_cell.length_b   1.000
_cell.length_c   1.000
_cell.angle_alpha   90.00
_cell.angle_beta   90.00
_cell.angle_gamma   90.00
#
_symmetry.space_group_name_H-M   'P 1'
#
loop_
_entity.id
_entity.type
_entity.pdbx_description
1 polymer ?
#
loop_
_entity_poly.entity_id
_entity_poly.type
_entity_poly.pdbx_seq_one_letter_code
_entity_poly.pdbx_strand_id
1 'polypeptide(L)'
;MNRADRAVADLPGILTALRPALHAYAVRARQRDGLPVPLDSAPEPRPTGLHLHRVARDGIPYLGIELTCSWDEARRLGALMHGRRVVALGEVAVASARRVAEQDAASPRTGLDEALFGHWDSSPFAYGVMETSEFELRADGTGWSLLAHPAGEYVTRLTWRCPDAGVLELRNEDGLVSQHRYLVTTAPVTSVTFEEPVEFGHQYAKSG
;
A
#
# COMPACT_ATOMS: atom_id res chain seq x y z
N MET A 1 -29.08 0.99 13.40
CA MET A 1 -27.72 1.57 13.42
C MET A 1 -27.48 2.25 12.09
N ASN A 2 -27.21 3.56 12.07
CA ASN A 2 -27.03 4.30 10.82
C ASN A 2 -25.63 4.01 10.22
N ARG A 3 -25.34 4.47 8.99
CA ARG A 3 -24.05 4.21 8.31
C ARG A 3 -22.85 4.81 9.05
N ALA A 4 -23.02 5.97 9.68
CA ALA A 4 -21.97 6.63 10.47
C ALA A 4 -21.67 5.83 11.75
N ASP A 5 -22.69 5.35 12.45
CA ASP A 5 -22.53 4.53 13.67
C ASP A 5 -21.72 3.26 13.38
N ARG A 6 -21.93 2.64 12.21
CA ARG A 6 -21.19 1.43 11.81
C ARG A 6 -19.72 1.73 11.49
N ALA A 7 -19.45 2.84 10.81
CA ALA A 7 -18.08 3.27 10.49
C ALA A 7 -17.29 3.63 11.76
N VAL A 8 -17.95 4.27 12.74
CA VAL A 8 -17.35 4.59 14.05
C VAL A 8 -17.10 3.32 14.86
N ALA A 9 -18.02 2.34 14.83
CA ALA A 9 -17.85 1.08 15.55
C ALA A 9 -16.68 0.23 15.02
N ASP A 10 -16.40 0.24 13.70
CA ASP A 10 -15.28 -0.49 13.09
C ASP A 10 -13.97 0.33 13.06
N LEU A 11 -13.98 1.57 13.57
CA LEU A 11 -12.82 2.47 13.53
C LEU A 11 -11.52 1.83 14.08
N PRO A 12 -11.53 1.04 15.18
CA PRO A 12 -10.33 0.34 15.64
C PRO A 12 -9.77 -0.67 14.62
N GLY A 13 -10.66 -1.39 13.94
CA GLY A 13 -10.29 -2.33 12.88
C GLY A 13 -9.71 -1.62 11.65
N ILE A 14 -10.32 -0.49 11.27
CA ILE A 14 -9.86 0.38 10.19
C ILE A 14 -8.47 0.96 10.51
N LEU A 15 -8.27 1.50 11.72
CA LEU A 15 -6.98 2.04 12.15
C LEU A 15 -5.91 0.96 12.23
N THR A 16 -6.26 -0.26 12.65
CA THR A 16 -5.34 -1.40 12.64
C THR A 16 -4.91 -1.73 11.22
N ALA A 17 -5.85 -1.80 10.28
CA ALA A 17 -5.57 -2.07 8.86
C ALA A 17 -4.77 -0.95 8.18
N LEU A 18 -4.80 0.26 8.74
CA LEU A 18 -4.03 1.39 8.25
C LEU A 18 -2.56 1.40 8.74
N ARG A 19 -2.24 0.72 9.84
CA ARG A 19 -0.87 0.70 10.41
C ARG A 19 0.22 0.28 9.41
N PRO A 20 0.05 -0.78 8.60
CA PRO A 20 1.06 -1.18 7.62
C PRO A 20 1.35 -0.08 6.59
N ALA A 21 0.29 0.56 6.08
CA ALA A 21 0.42 1.66 5.12
C ALA A 21 1.13 2.88 5.74
N LEU A 22 0.87 3.18 7.01
CA LEU A 22 1.56 4.27 7.71
C LEU A 22 3.03 3.94 8.01
N HIS A 23 3.33 2.69 8.36
CA HIS A 23 4.71 2.23 8.50
C HIS A 23 5.48 2.39 7.20
N ALA A 24 4.93 1.87 6.09
CA ALA A 24 5.48 2.03 4.75
C ALA A 24 5.70 3.51 4.37
N TYR A 25 4.72 4.37 4.63
CA TYR A 25 4.83 5.80 4.39
C TYR A 25 5.93 6.46 5.24
N ALA A 26 6.05 6.10 6.51
CA ALA A 26 7.06 6.64 7.43
C ALA A 26 8.48 6.22 7.03
N VAL A 27 8.67 4.96 6.65
CA VAL A 27 9.93 4.45 6.08
C VAL A 27 10.35 5.31 4.89
N ARG A 28 9.42 5.54 3.95
CA ARG A 28 9.64 6.37 2.76
C ARG A 28 9.99 7.82 3.09
N ALA A 29 9.24 8.46 3.99
CA ALA A 29 9.46 9.85 4.35
C ALA A 29 10.85 10.06 4.98
N ARG A 30 11.28 9.14 5.85
CA ARG A 30 12.60 9.18 6.48
C ARG A 30 13.73 8.94 5.50
N GLN A 31 13.58 7.97 4.58
CA GLN A 31 14.58 7.72 3.53
C GLN A 31 14.79 8.96 2.65
N ARG A 32 13.70 9.66 2.26
CA ARG A 32 13.80 10.92 1.51
C ARG A 32 14.58 11.99 2.28
N ASP A 33 14.38 12.05 3.59
CA ASP A 33 15.00 13.04 4.47
C ASP A 33 16.41 12.59 4.95
N GLY A 34 16.92 11.44 4.46
CA GLY A 34 18.24 10.89 4.82
C GLY A 34 18.33 10.41 6.28
N LEU A 35 17.19 10.14 6.91
CA LEU A 35 17.07 9.75 8.31
C LEU A 35 17.02 8.23 8.48
N PRO A 36 17.60 7.68 9.55
CA PRO A 36 17.52 6.25 9.85
C PRO A 36 16.06 5.82 10.09
N VAL A 37 15.70 4.68 9.50
CA VAL A 37 14.43 3.99 9.71
C VAL A 37 14.50 3.25 11.04
N PRO A 38 13.65 3.55 12.04
CA PRO A 38 13.63 2.80 13.30
C PRO A 38 13.08 1.40 13.05
N LEU A 39 13.74 0.39 13.59
CA LEU A 39 13.33 -1.01 13.47
C LEU A 39 12.05 -1.35 14.26
N ASP A 40 11.67 -0.56 15.27
CA ASP A 40 10.68 -0.98 16.27
C ASP A 40 9.61 0.08 16.62
N SER A 41 9.34 1.05 15.75
CA SER A 41 8.33 2.08 16.05
C SER A 41 7.47 2.37 14.84
N ALA A 42 6.55 1.45 14.54
CA ALA A 42 5.44 1.79 13.65
C ALA A 42 4.73 3.03 14.21
N PRO A 43 4.53 4.07 13.38
CA PRO A 43 3.82 5.26 13.84
C PRO A 43 2.45 4.89 14.37
N GLU A 44 2.13 5.34 15.58
CA GLU A 44 0.76 5.28 16.05
C GLU A 44 -0.05 6.37 15.33
N PRO A 45 -0.98 6.02 14.43
CA PRO A 45 -1.88 7.01 13.86
C PRO A 45 -2.70 7.67 14.96
N ARG A 46 -2.65 9.00 15.02
CA ARG A 46 -3.60 9.78 15.81
C ARG A 46 -4.62 10.41 14.87
N PRO A 47 -5.85 9.85 14.79
CA PRO A 47 -6.88 10.46 13.97
C PRO A 47 -7.29 11.82 14.54
N THR A 48 -7.25 12.85 13.70
CA THR A 48 -7.63 14.22 14.04
C THR A 48 -8.94 14.66 13.39
N GLY A 49 -9.40 13.93 12.36
CA GLY A 49 -10.63 14.24 11.63
C GLY A 49 -11.13 13.04 10.84
N LEU A 50 -12.44 12.96 10.64
CA LEU A 50 -13.10 11.90 9.88
C LEU A 50 -14.00 12.50 8.81
N HIS A 51 -13.94 11.95 7.60
CA HIS A 51 -14.74 12.36 6.45
C HIS A 51 -15.55 11.17 5.95
N LEU A 52 -16.84 11.13 6.27
CA LEU A 52 -17.72 10.10 5.71
C LEU A 52 -18.15 10.51 4.30
N HIS A 53 -17.70 9.75 3.30
CA HIS A 53 -18.05 10.02 1.91
C HIS A 53 -19.45 9.50 1.60
N ARG A 54 -20.17 10.22 0.72
CA ARG A 54 -21.47 9.77 0.21
C ARG A 54 -21.35 8.60 -0.78
N VAL A 55 -20.16 8.43 -1.34
CA VAL A 55 -19.81 7.32 -2.23
C VAL A 55 -19.74 6.04 -1.40
N ALA A 56 -20.30 4.97 -1.94
CA ALA A 56 -20.24 3.65 -1.34
C ALA A 56 -20.02 2.60 -2.42
N ARG A 57 -19.30 1.54 -2.08
CA ARG A 57 -19.12 0.35 -2.89
C ARG A 57 -19.55 -0.84 -2.06
N ASP A 58 -20.44 -1.68 -2.61
CA ASP A 58 -21.11 -2.80 -1.91
C ASP A 58 -21.85 -2.42 -0.63
N GLY A 59 -22.43 -1.22 -0.61
CA GLY A 59 -23.12 -0.70 0.58
C GLY A 59 -22.18 -0.28 1.73
N ILE A 60 -20.85 -0.38 1.54
CA ILE A 60 -19.84 0.11 2.48
C ILE A 60 -19.40 1.52 2.04
N PRO A 61 -19.59 2.56 2.87
CA PRO A 61 -19.15 3.90 2.55
C PRO A 61 -17.62 4.02 2.61
N TYR A 62 -17.07 4.98 1.88
CA TYR A 62 -15.66 5.36 2.03
C TYR A 62 -15.51 6.27 3.25
N LEU A 63 -14.42 6.07 4.00
CA LEU A 63 -14.07 6.83 5.19
C LEU A 63 -12.71 7.49 4.99
N GLY A 64 -12.69 8.82 4.93
CA GLY A 64 -11.47 9.59 5.05
C GLY A 64 -11.05 9.74 6.50
N ILE A 65 -9.75 9.61 6.78
CA ILE A 65 -9.17 9.81 8.10
C ILE A 65 -8.01 10.80 7.96
N GLU A 66 -8.11 11.94 8.65
CA GLU A 66 -6.99 12.83 8.85
C GLU A 66 -6.18 12.35 10.04
N LEU A 67 -4.86 12.39 9.90
CA LEU A 67 -3.93 11.78 10.84
C LEU A 67 -2.78 12.74 11.14
N THR A 68 -2.36 12.75 12.40
CA THR A 68 -1.02 13.20 12.78
C THR A 68 -0.16 12.00 13.13
N CYS A 69 1.12 12.10 12.81
CA CYS A 69 2.11 11.08 13.11
C CYS A 69 3.13 11.64 14.11
N SER A 70 3.50 10.84 15.10
CA SER A 70 4.44 11.25 16.16
C SER A 70 5.85 11.59 15.67
N TRP A 71 6.23 11.14 14.48
CA TRP A 71 7.55 11.39 13.89
C TRP A 71 7.59 12.63 12.98
N ASP A 72 6.43 13.24 12.68
CA ASP A 72 6.34 14.47 11.90
C ASP A 72 5.04 15.19 12.23
N GLU A 73 5.03 15.93 13.35
CA GLU A 73 3.86 16.67 13.81
C GLU A 73 3.46 17.81 12.85
N ALA A 74 4.39 18.25 11.99
CA ALA A 74 4.13 19.30 11.00
C ALA A 74 3.39 18.75 9.77
N ARG A 75 3.66 17.51 9.35
CA ARG A 75 2.97 16.88 8.22
C ARG A 75 1.67 16.21 8.65
N ARG A 76 0.54 16.77 8.17
CA ARG A 76 -0.77 16.13 8.30
C ARG A 76 -1.02 15.17 7.15
N LEU A 77 -1.39 13.95 7.48
CA LEU A 77 -1.69 12.90 6.51
C LEU A 77 -3.19 12.70 6.35
N GLY A 78 -3.58 12.26 5.16
CA GLY A 78 -4.94 11.85 4.85
C GLY A 78 -4.92 10.42 4.33
N ALA A 79 -5.73 9.56 4.93
CA ALA A 79 -6.03 8.23 4.42
C ALA A 79 -7.47 8.20 3.90
N LEU A 80 -7.68 7.60 2.74
CA LEU A 80 -9.01 7.25 2.24
C LEU A 80 -9.19 5.75 2.38
N MET A 81 -10.24 5.33 3.10
CA MET A 81 -10.51 3.94 3.41
C MET A 81 -11.80 3.45 2.74
N HIS A 82 -11.85 2.17 2.38
CA HIS A 82 -13.08 1.46 2.03
C HIS A 82 -13.17 0.18 2.87
N GLY A 83 -13.99 0.22 3.93
CA GLY A 83 -13.90 -0.78 4.99
C GLY A 83 -12.50 -0.77 5.61
N ARG A 84 -11.83 -1.92 5.64
CA ARG A 84 -10.44 -2.05 6.13
C ARG A 84 -9.39 -1.80 5.05
N ARG A 85 -9.79 -1.48 3.82
CA ARG A 85 -8.87 -1.18 2.72
C ARG A 85 -8.36 0.23 2.77
N VAL A 86 -7.05 0.41 2.63
CA VAL A 86 -6.46 1.69 2.26
C VAL A 86 -6.63 1.88 0.75
N VAL A 87 -7.46 2.84 0.35
CA VAL A 87 -7.67 3.22 -1.05
C VAL A 87 -6.58 4.22 -1.48
N ALA A 88 -6.22 5.12 -0.59
CA ALA A 88 -5.13 6.08 -0.79
C ALA A 88 -4.57 6.57 0.54
N LEU A 89 -3.29 6.92 0.56
CA LEU A 89 -2.61 7.58 1.68
C LEU A 89 -1.70 8.68 1.13
N GLY A 90 -1.73 9.86 1.73
CA GLY A 90 -0.90 10.99 1.32
C GLY A 90 -1.13 12.21 2.19
N GLU A 91 -1.07 13.39 1.59
CA GLU A 91 -1.40 14.64 2.28
C GLU A 91 -2.85 14.64 2.80
N VAL A 92 -3.13 15.47 3.81
CA VAL A 92 -4.44 15.56 4.47
C VAL A 92 -5.64 15.66 3.50
N ALA A 93 -5.45 16.30 2.33
CA ALA A 93 -6.48 16.42 1.29
C ALA A 93 -7.00 15.08 0.76
N VAL A 94 -6.21 14.00 0.85
CA VAL A 94 -6.63 12.64 0.47
C VAL A 94 -7.85 12.18 1.26
N ALA A 95 -7.95 12.56 2.55
CA ALA A 95 -9.08 12.17 3.39
C ALA A 95 -10.42 12.67 2.83
N SER A 96 -10.45 13.84 2.18
CA SER A 96 -11.66 14.42 1.60
C SER A 96 -11.77 14.25 0.08
N ALA A 97 -10.86 13.50 -0.55
CA ALA A 97 -10.76 13.34 -2.00
C ALA A 97 -11.87 12.44 -2.60
N ARG A 98 -13.09 12.98 -2.70
CA ARG A 98 -14.27 12.26 -3.24
C ARG A 98 -14.01 11.63 -4.62
N ARG A 99 -13.26 12.30 -5.50
CA ARG A 99 -12.95 11.79 -6.84
C ARG A 99 -12.23 10.43 -6.78
N VAL A 100 -11.33 10.23 -5.81
CA VAL A 100 -10.60 8.96 -5.64
C VAL A 100 -11.56 7.86 -5.19
N ALA A 101 -12.51 8.18 -4.30
CA ALA A 101 -13.55 7.24 -3.89
C ALA A 101 -14.46 6.84 -5.07
N GLU A 102 -14.84 7.79 -5.94
CA GLU A 102 -15.69 7.52 -7.11
C GLU A 102 -14.98 6.64 -8.14
N GLN A 103 -13.70 6.92 -8.40
CA GLN A 103 -12.87 6.13 -9.32
C GLN A 103 -12.77 4.69 -8.83
N ASP A 104 -12.41 4.50 -7.55
CA ASP A 104 -12.31 3.17 -6.97
C ASP A 104 -13.66 2.43 -6.92
N ALA A 105 -14.75 3.13 -6.63
CA ALA A 105 -16.09 2.52 -6.61
C ALA A 105 -16.54 2.00 -7.98
N ALA A 106 -16.09 2.66 -9.05
CA ALA A 106 -16.41 2.29 -10.43
C ALA A 106 -15.50 1.19 -11.00
N SER A 107 -14.32 0.96 -10.41
CA SER A 107 -13.40 -0.08 -10.88
C SER A 107 -14.02 -1.49 -10.76
N PRO A 108 -13.93 -2.33 -11.81
CA PRO A 108 -14.43 -3.69 -11.75
C PRO A 108 -13.66 -4.53 -10.71
N ARG A 109 -14.34 -5.46 -10.03
CA ARG A 109 -13.67 -6.44 -9.17
C ARG A 109 -13.09 -7.56 -10.03
N THR A 110 -11.82 -7.43 -10.37
CA THR A 110 -11.04 -8.52 -10.99
C THR A 110 -10.43 -9.44 -9.94
N GLY A 111 -10.49 -9.06 -8.66
CA GLY A 111 -9.63 -9.65 -7.62
C GLY A 111 -8.18 -9.25 -7.80
N LEU A 112 -7.88 -8.26 -8.64
CA LEU A 112 -6.57 -7.68 -8.87
C LEU A 112 -6.65 -6.18 -8.58
N ASP A 113 -5.55 -5.59 -8.11
CA ASP A 113 -5.43 -4.14 -7.96
C ASP A 113 -4.69 -3.55 -9.16
N GLU A 114 -5.40 -2.76 -9.97
CA GLU A 114 -4.83 -2.12 -11.18
C GLU A 114 -3.64 -1.21 -10.86
N ALA A 115 -3.56 -0.69 -9.63
CA ALA A 115 -2.43 0.12 -9.19
C ALA A 115 -1.12 -0.66 -9.27
N LEU A 116 -1.18 -1.98 -9.07
CA LEU A 116 -0.04 -2.91 -9.10
C LEU A 116 0.34 -3.37 -10.51
N PHE A 117 -0.44 -3.05 -11.54
CA PHE A 117 -0.13 -3.49 -12.90
C PHE A 117 1.17 -2.87 -13.41
N GLY A 118 1.96 -3.65 -14.15
CA GLY A 118 3.20 -3.21 -14.78
C GLY A 118 4.43 -3.67 -14.01
N HIS A 119 5.56 -3.07 -14.37
CA HIS A 119 6.88 -3.44 -13.90
C HIS A 119 7.34 -2.55 -12.73
N TRP A 120 8.05 -3.16 -11.80
CA TRP A 120 8.46 -2.59 -10.52
C TRP A 120 9.90 -2.95 -10.22
N ASP A 121 10.71 -1.95 -9.87
CA ASP A 121 12.15 -2.09 -9.64
C ASP A 121 12.57 -1.54 -8.27
N SER A 122 13.28 -2.35 -7.48
CA SER A 122 13.78 -1.96 -6.16
C SER A 122 15.10 -1.18 -6.21
N SER A 123 15.80 -1.16 -7.35
CA SER A 123 17.13 -0.55 -7.51
C SER A 123 17.22 0.90 -7.03
N PRO A 124 16.19 1.78 -7.21
CA PRO A 124 16.26 3.16 -6.73
C PRO A 124 16.28 3.29 -5.20
N PHE A 125 15.98 2.21 -4.48
CA PHE A 125 15.92 2.15 -3.02
C PHE A 125 17.02 1.26 -2.40
N ALA A 126 17.79 0.57 -3.24
CA ALA A 126 18.83 -0.39 -2.85
C ALA A 126 20.17 0.31 -2.53
N TYR A 127 20.20 1.22 -1.56
CA TYR A 127 21.43 1.93 -1.18
C TYR A 127 22.34 1.08 -0.30
N GLY A 128 23.54 0.74 -0.81
CA GLY A 128 24.58 0.06 -0.05
C GLY A 128 24.38 -1.46 0.13
N VAL A 129 23.44 -2.04 -0.61
CA VAL A 129 23.17 -3.48 -0.65
C VAL A 129 23.64 -4.07 -1.98
N MET A 130 23.93 -5.37 -2.01
CA MET A 130 24.42 -6.07 -3.21
C MET A 130 23.30 -6.80 -3.96
N GLU A 131 22.07 -6.70 -3.45
CA GLU A 131 20.89 -7.36 -3.96
C GLU A 131 19.87 -6.33 -4.48
N THR A 132 19.25 -6.65 -5.61
CA THR A 132 18.10 -5.92 -6.15
C THR A 132 17.00 -6.90 -6.50
N SER A 133 15.78 -6.40 -6.59
CA SER A 133 14.62 -7.19 -6.97
C SER A 133 13.75 -6.42 -7.93
N GLU A 134 13.08 -7.17 -8.78
CA GLU A 134 12.12 -6.66 -9.74
C GLU A 134 10.90 -7.57 -9.77
N PHE A 135 9.75 -7.04 -10.18
CA PHE A 135 8.62 -7.87 -10.54
C PHE A 135 7.71 -7.19 -11.56
N GLU A 136 6.88 -7.97 -12.23
CA GLU A 136 5.84 -7.49 -13.12
C GLU A 136 4.53 -8.22 -12.84
N LEU A 137 3.44 -7.47 -12.70
CA LEU A 137 2.09 -8.01 -12.51
C LEU A 137 1.18 -7.59 -13.67
N ARG A 138 0.52 -8.57 -14.30
CA ARG A 138 -0.33 -8.35 -15.48
C ARG A 138 -1.81 -8.44 -15.13
N ALA A 139 -2.63 -7.79 -15.96
CA ALA A 139 -4.07 -7.72 -15.78
C ALA A 139 -4.81 -9.07 -15.92
N ASP A 140 -4.14 -10.11 -16.40
CA ASP A 140 -4.67 -11.48 -16.49
C ASP A 140 -4.40 -12.32 -15.23
N GLY A 141 -3.81 -11.73 -14.18
CA GLY A 141 -3.47 -12.42 -12.94
C GLY A 141 -2.16 -13.21 -13.01
N THR A 142 -1.37 -13.05 -14.07
CA THR A 142 -0.02 -13.63 -14.19
C THR A 142 1.06 -12.58 -13.92
N GLY A 143 2.28 -13.04 -13.65
CA GLY A 143 3.42 -12.17 -13.42
C GLY A 143 4.73 -12.93 -13.29
N TRP A 144 5.77 -12.20 -12.93
CA TRP A 144 7.08 -12.75 -12.59
C TRP A 144 7.77 -11.88 -11.55
N SER A 145 8.72 -12.46 -10.82
CA SER A 145 9.67 -11.76 -9.96
C SER A 145 11.10 -12.16 -10.30
N LEU A 146 12.04 -11.27 -10.02
CA LEU A 146 13.47 -11.48 -10.19
C LEU A 146 14.19 -11.05 -8.92
N LEU A 147 15.13 -11.87 -8.47
CA LEU A 147 16.10 -11.56 -7.43
C LEU A 147 17.51 -11.60 -8.04
N ALA A 148 18.20 -10.46 -8.05
CA ALA A 148 19.59 -10.35 -8.46
C ALA A 148 20.50 -10.22 -7.23
N HIS A 149 21.60 -10.97 -7.21
CA HIS A 149 22.62 -10.92 -6.17
C HIS A 149 23.99 -11.34 -6.75
N PRO A 150 25.11 -11.26 -5.99
CA PRO A 150 26.45 -11.46 -6.56
C PRO A 150 26.74 -12.84 -7.17
N ALA A 151 25.92 -13.84 -6.85
CA ALA A 151 26.07 -15.21 -7.35
C ALA A 151 25.14 -15.54 -8.52
N GLY A 152 24.29 -14.60 -8.95
CA GLY A 152 23.43 -14.76 -10.12
C GLY A 152 22.07 -14.09 -9.98
N GLU A 153 21.19 -14.44 -10.92
CA GLU A 153 19.80 -13.99 -10.97
C GLU A 153 18.86 -15.19 -10.90
N TYR A 154 17.79 -15.05 -10.14
CA TYR A 154 16.72 -16.03 -10.06
C TYR A 154 15.41 -15.40 -10.51
N VAL A 155 14.74 -16.03 -11.48
CA VAL A 155 13.45 -15.58 -12.00
C VAL A 155 12.38 -16.58 -11.64
N THR A 156 11.31 -16.09 -11.03
CA THR A 156 10.18 -16.91 -10.59
C THR A 156 8.92 -16.50 -11.34
N ARG A 157 8.25 -17.45 -11.99
CA ARG A 157 6.91 -17.22 -12.56
C ARG A 157 5.88 -17.30 -11.46
N LEU A 158 4.88 -16.42 -11.52
CA LEU A 158 3.84 -16.36 -10.50
C LEU A 158 2.46 -16.07 -11.07
N THR A 159 1.46 -16.48 -10.30
CA THR A 159 0.10 -15.96 -10.40
C THR A 159 -0.17 -15.08 -9.20
N TRP A 160 -1.04 -14.09 -9.36
CA TRP A 160 -1.29 -13.12 -8.31
C TRP A 160 -2.76 -12.74 -8.23
N ARG A 161 -3.14 -12.30 -7.03
CA ARG A 161 -4.42 -11.69 -6.73
C ARG A 161 -4.34 -10.83 -5.50
N CYS A 162 -5.39 -10.05 -5.27
CA CYS A 162 -5.62 -9.29 -4.06
C CYS A 162 -6.81 -9.92 -3.33
N PRO A 163 -6.58 -10.94 -2.47
CA PRO A 163 -7.66 -11.62 -1.75
C PRO A 163 -8.39 -10.64 -0.83
N ASP A 164 -7.63 -9.69 -0.30
CA ASP A 164 -8.11 -8.53 0.42
C ASP A 164 -7.46 -7.28 -0.14
N ALA A 165 -8.22 -6.21 0.02
CA ALA A 165 -7.74 -4.87 0.21
C ALA A 165 -6.29 -4.65 0.68
N GLY A 166 -5.40 -4.17 -0.19
CA GLY A 166 -4.02 -3.84 0.19
C GLY A 166 -3.18 -5.06 0.58
N VAL A 167 -3.65 -6.26 0.23
CA VAL A 167 -2.93 -7.52 0.39
C VAL A 167 -2.68 -8.08 -1.00
N LEU A 168 -1.42 -8.30 -1.32
CA LEU A 168 -0.99 -8.99 -2.53
C LEU A 168 -0.70 -10.43 -2.15
N GLU A 169 -1.41 -11.37 -2.77
CA GLU A 169 -1.08 -12.79 -2.71
C GLU A 169 -0.33 -13.17 -3.98
N LEU A 170 0.86 -13.74 -3.82
CA LEU A 170 1.67 -14.31 -4.88
C LEU A 170 1.68 -15.83 -4.72
N ARG A 171 1.53 -16.54 -5.83
CA ARG A 171 1.72 -17.99 -5.89
C ARG A 171 2.78 -18.30 -6.94
N ASN A 172 3.89 -18.88 -6.52
CA ASN A 172 4.98 -19.25 -7.42
C ASN A 172 4.66 -20.54 -8.21
N GLU A 173 5.58 -20.92 -9.11
CA GLU A 173 5.44 -22.12 -9.95
C GLU A 173 5.43 -23.45 -9.18
N ASP A 174 6.06 -23.51 -8.00
CA ASP A 174 6.00 -24.65 -7.08
C ASP A 174 4.69 -24.70 -6.27
N GLY A 175 3.83 -23.71 -6.43
CA GLY A 175 2.56 -23.58 -5.71
C GLY A 175 2.68 -23.00 -4.30
N LEU A 176 3.89 -22.57 -3.89
CA LEU A 176 4.10 -21.84 -2.64
C LEU A 176 3.37 -20.50 -2.71
N VAL A 177 2.69 -20.15 -1.62
CA VAL A 177 1.90 -18.93 -1.50
C VAL A 177 2.57 -18.00 -0.51
N SER A 178 2.75 -16.75 -0.89
CA SER A 178 3.14 -15.66 -0.01
C SER A 178 2.10 -14.54 -0.06
N GLN A 179 1.94 -13.83 1.05
CA GLN A 179 1.04 -12.69 1.17
C GLN A 179 1.82 -11.49 1.69
N HIS A 180 1.64 -10.35 1.04
CA HIS A 180 2.36 -9.13 1.31
C HIS A 180 1.38 -7.99 1.46
N ARG A 181 1.39 -7.29 2.59
CA ARG A 181 0.65 -6.03 2.68
C ARG A 181 1.37 -4.95 1.92
N TYR A 182 0.66 -4.20 1.09
CA TYR A 182 1.26 -3.18 0.23
C TYR A 182 0.55 -1.84 0.31
N LEU A 183 1.31 -0.80 -0.05
CA LEU A 183 0.82 0.54 -0.28
C LEU A 183 1.41 1.09 -1.58
N VAL A 184 0.56 1.56 -2.49
CA VAL A 184 0.98 2.34 -3.66
C VAL A 184 0.91 3.83 -3.34
N THR A 185 1.98 4.56 -3.67
CA THR A 185 2.06 6.01 -3.58
C THR A 185 2.46 6.59 -4.94
N THR A 186 2.02 7.80 -5.28
CA THR A 186 2.16 8.35 -6.65
C THR A 186 3.12 9.53 -6.79
N ALA A 187 3.57 10.15 -5.69
CA ALA A 187 4.44 11.32 -5.71
C ALA A 187 5.59 11.18 -4.70
N PRO A 188 6.85 11.54 -5.02
CA PRO A 188 7.31 12.16 -6.28
C PRO A 188 7.47 11.18 -7.46
N VAL A 189 7.56 9.88 -7.18
CA VAL A 189 7.56 8.78 -8.16
C VAL A 189 6.48 7.79 -7.73
N THR A 190 5.87 7.10 -8.69
CA THR A 190 4.95 6.01 -8.35
C THR A 190 5.76 4.87 -7.77
N SER A 191 5.47 4.50 -6.52
CA SER A 191 6.17 3.43 -5.82
C SER A 191 5.19 2.56 -5.04
N VAL A 192 5.50 1.28 -4.95
CA VAL A 192 4.83 0.33 -4.06
C VAL A 192 5.77 -0.02 -2.92
N THR A 193 5.24 -0.09 -1.71
CA THR A 193 5.98 -0.47 -0.51
C THR A 193 5.27 -1.64 0.16
N PHE A 194 6.03 -2.65 0.58
CA PHE A 194 5.55 -3.87 1.21
C PHE A 194 5.98 -3.95 2.67
N GLU A 195 5.08 -4.45 3.53
CA GLU A 195 5.39 -4.75 4.93
C GLU A 195 6.39 -5.90 5.02
N GLU A 196 6.03 -7.07 4.50
CA GLU A 196 6.95 -8.17 4.24
C GLU A 196 7.57 -8.02 2.84
N PRO A 197 8.89 -8.17 2.68
CA PRO A 197 9.52 -7.95 1.38
C PRO A 197 8.95 -8.92 0.35
N VAL A 198 8.70 -8.41 -0.85
CA VAL A 198 8.58 -9.27 -2.03
C VAL A 198 10.00 -9.55 -2.47
N GLU A 199 10.37 -10.81 -2.65
CA GLU A 199 11.79 -11.20 -2.82
C GLU A 199 12.66 -10.57 -1.71
N PHE A 200 13.57 -9.67 -2.09
CA PHE A 200 14.42 -8.92 -1.16
C PHE A 200 13.91 -7.50 -0.87
N GLY A 201 13.18 -6.88 -1.80
CA GLY A 201 12.78 -5.48 -1.72
C GLY A 201 11.54 -5.24 -0.84
N HIS A 202 11.63 -4.24 0.04
CA HIS A 202 10.43 -3.65 0.66
C HIS A 202 9.82 -2.53 -0.17
N GLN A 203 10.54 -1.98 -1.15
CA GLN A 203 10.06 -0.86 -1.93
C GLN A 203 10.51 -0.98 -3.37
N TYR A 204 9.58 -0.66 -4.27
CA TYR A 204 9.79 -0.71 -5.70
C TYR A 204 9.22 0.53 -6.37
N ALA A 205 9.93 1.04 -7.35
CA ALA A 205 9.52 2.15 -8.18
C ALA A 205 8.86 1.57 -9.42
N LYS A 206 7.78 2.20 -9.86
CA LYS A 206 7.15 1.83 -11.11
C LYS A 206 8.04 2.30 -12.26
N SER A 207 8.53 1.36 -13.04
CA SER A 207 9.21 1.63 -14.30
C SER A 207 8.14 1.87 -15.36
N GLY A 208 8.27 2.99 -16.09
CA GLY A 208 7.32 3.42 -17.12
C GLY A 208 7.33 2.54 -18.35
#